data_AF-A0A2J6TNR4-F1
#
_entry.id   AF-A0A2J6TNR4-F1
#
_cell.length_a   1.000
_cell.length_b   1.000
_cell.length_c   1.000
_cell.angle_alpha   90.00
_cell.angle_beta   90.00
_cell.angle_gamma   90.00
#
_symmetry.space_group_name_H-M   'P 1'
#
loop_
_entity.id
_entity.type
_entity.pdbx_description
1 polymer ?
#
loop_
_entity_poly.entity_id
_entity_poly.type
_entity_poly.pdbx_seq_one_letter_code
_entity_poly.pdbx_strand_id
1 'polypeptide(L)' 'KYKRVTRSILALELYNIAYGFNIGALVKSIINKILEIELLLVIYMNLKLLYKCLIKLGTTREKYLIINIIYLY' A
#
# COMPACT_ATOMS: atom_id res chain seq x y z
N LYS A 1 7.45 17.78 19.40
CA LYS A 1 8.34 16.69 18.91
C LYS A 1 7.56 15.56 18.21
N TYR A 2 6.51 15.01 18.82
CA TYR A 2 5.76 13.84 18.32
C TYR A 2 4.99 14.01 17.00
N LYS A 3 4.40 15.20 16.71
CA LYS A 3 3.55 15.41 15.51
C LYS A 3 4.33 15.28 14.18
N ARG A 4 5.60 15.67 14.15
CA ARG A 4 6.49 15.51 12.97
C ARG A 4 6.84 14.04 12.76
N VAL A 5 7.20 13.34 13.83
CA VAL A 5 7.51 11.90 13.81
C VAL A 5 6.32 11.10 13.25
N THR A 6 5.09 11.38 13.70
CA THR A 6 3.89 10.72 13.16
C THR A 6 3.68 10.99 11.67
N ARG A 7 3.92 12.23 11.20
CA ARG A 7 3.82 12.59 9.78
C ARG A 7 4.85 11.84 8.92
N SER A 8 6.09 11.75 9.40
CA SER A 8 7.16 11.03 8.69
C SER A 8 6.89 9.53 8.63
N ILE A 9 6.34 8.93 9.69
CA ILE A 9 5.99 7.50 9.68
C ILE A 9 4.84 7.22 8.69
N LEU A 10 3.82 8.08 8.63
CA LEU A 10 2.74 7.95 7.63
C LEU A 10 3.25 8.10 6.20
N ALA A 11 4.14 9.07 5.96
CA ALA A 11 4.76 9.24 4.66
C ALA A 11 5.60 8.02 4.26
N LEU A 12 6.30 7.42 5.22
CA LEU A 12 7.07 6.19 5.01
C LEU A 12 6.16 4.99 4.69
N GLU A 13 5.04 4.82 5.40
CA GLU A 13 4.06 3.76 5.09
C GLU A 13 3.54 3.90 3.65
N LEU A 14 3.16 5.11 3.23
CA LEU A 14 2.70 5.37 1.86
C LEU A 14 3.81 5.16 0.82
N TYR A 15 5.03 5.61 1.12
CA TYR A 15 6.17 5.42 0.24
C TYR A 15 6.47 3.93 0.03
N ASN A 16 6.45 3.14 1.10
CA ASN A 16 6.67 1.69 1.03
C ASN A 16 5.61 0.99 0.18
N ILE A 17 4.35 1.46 0.19
CA ILE A 17 3.30 0.94 -0.71
C ILE A 17 3.65 1.22 -2.17
N ALA A 18 3.95 2.48 -2.51
CA ALA A 18 4.26 2.86 -3.88
C ALA A 18 5.53 2.16 -4.39
N TYR A 19 6.55 2.07 -3.54
CA TYR A 19 7.80 1.39 -3.88
C TYR A 19 7.60 -0.12 -4.06
N GLY A 20 6.87 -0.77 -3.16
CA GLY A 20 6.54 -2.20 -3.26
C GLY A 20 5.71 -2.50 -4.51
N PHE A 21 4.78 -1.61 -4.87
CA PHE A 21 4.03 -1.71 -6.12
C PHE A 21 4.93 -1.65 -7.35
N ASN A 22 5.83 -0.68 -7.43
CA ASN A 22 6.73 -0.55 -8.58
C ASN A 22 7.62 -1.79 -8.77
N ILE A 23 8.17 -2.32 -7.67
CA ILE A 23 8.95 -3.57 -7.72
C ILE A 23 8.07 -4.74 -8.17
N GLY A 24 6.89 -4.90 -7.57
CA GLY A 24 5.97 -5.97 -7.90
C GLY A 24 5.53 -5.93 -9.37
N ALA A 25 5.26 -4.73 -9.90
CA ALA A 25 4.90 -4.52 -11.30
C ALA A 25 6.06 -4.86 -12.25
N LEU A 26 7.29 -4.47 -11.89
CA LEU A 26 8.49 -4.83 -12.66
C LEU A 26 8.69 -6.35 -12.70
N VAL A 27 8.63 -7.01 -11.54
CA VAL A 27 8.77 -8.48 -11.42
C VAL A 27 7.67 -9.18 -12.20
N LYS A 28 6.41 -8.74 -12.06
CA LYS A 28 5.29 -9.24 -12.85
C LYS A 28 5.58 -9.12 -14.34
N SER A 29 6.01 -7.95 -14.82
CA SER A 29 6.30 -7.73 -16.24
C SER A 29 7.38 -8.68 -16.77
N ILE A 30 8.45 -8.89 -15.98
CA ILE A 30 9.51 -9.83 -16.34
C ILE A 30 8.96 -11.26 -16.44
N ILE A 31 8.20 -11.71 -15.45
CA ILE A 31 7.66 -13.08 -15.43
C ILE A 31 6.65 -13.28 -16.57
N ASN A 32 5.73 -12.33 -16.77
CA ASN A 32 4.76 -12.39 -17.87
C ASN A 32 5.46 -12.50 -19.23
N LYS A 33 6.57 -11.77 -19.41
CA LYS A 33 7.35 -11.81 -20.66
C LYS A 33 8.12 -13.11 -20.86
N ILE A 34 8.64 -13.71 -19.78
CA ILE A 34 9.41 -14.97 -19.86
C ILE A 34 8.49 -16.17 -20.05
N LEU A 35 7.36 -16.20 -19.35
CA LEU A 35 6.45 -17.34 -19.32
C LEU A 35 5.28 -17.20 -20.29
N GLU A 36 5.12 -16.04 -20.94
CA GLU A 36 3.99 -15.71 -21.82
C GLU A 36 2.62 -15.92 -21.16
N ILE A 37 2.54 -15.61 -19.85
CA ILE A 37 1.31 -15.68 -19.05
C ILE A 37 0.90 -14.31 -18.55
N GLU A 38 -0.38 -14.15 -18.23
CA GLU A 38 -0.90 -12.97 -17.54
C GLU A 38 -1.02 -13.22 -16.03
N LEU A 39 -0.06 -12.73 -15.25
CA LEU A 39 -0.16 -12.76 -13.79
C LEU A 39 -0.98 -11.59 -13.23
N LEU A 40 -1.73 -11.86 -12.16
CA LEU A 40 -2.36 -10.85 -11.34
C LEU A 40 -1.40 -10.41 -10.23
N LEU A 41 -1.14 -9.11 -10.11
CA LEU A 41 -0.44 -8.58 -8.93
C LEU A 41 -1.49 -8.09 -7.92
N VAL A 42 -1.45 -8.66 -6.70
CA VAL A 42 -2.30 -8.24 -5.59
C VAL A 42 -1.41 -7.81 -4.43
N ILE A 43 -1.57 -6.56 -3.99
CA ILE A 43 -0.88 -6.02 -2.83
C ILE A 43 -1.89 -5.84 -1.71
N TYR A 44 -1.66 -6.55 -0.61
CA TYR A 44 -2.46 -6.49 0.61
C TYR A 44 -1.71 -5.69 1.66
N MET A 45 -2.31 -4.60 2.16
CA MET A 45 -1.70 -3.73 3.15
C MET A 45 -2.68 -3.38 4.27
N ASN A 46 -2.22 -3.54 5.52
CA ASN A 46 -2.92 -3.07 6.71
C ASN A 46 -2.28 -1.79 7.23
N LEU A 47 -2.95 -0.64 7.06
CA LEU A 47 -2.40 0.67 7.38
C LEU A 47 -2.88 1.16 8.74
N LYS A 48 -2.34 0.56 9.80
CA LYS A 48 -2.74 0.82 11.18
C LYS A 48 -2.54 2.28 11.61
N LEU A 49 -1.46 2.93 11.18
CA LEU A 49 -1.21 4.33 11.57
C LEU A 49 -2.05 5.30 10.76
N LEU A 50 -2.23 5.06 9.46
CA LEU A 50 -3.15 5.83 8.63
C LEU A 50 -4.58 5.74 9.19
N TYR A 51 -5.03 4.54 9.54
CA TYR A 51 -6.30 4.30 10.22
C TYR A 51 -6.44 5.15 11.50
N LYS A 52 -5.45 5.12 12.40
CA LYS A 52 -5.46 5.94 13.62
C LYS A 52 -5.54 7.44 13.33
N CYS A 53 -5.00 7.90 12.20
CA CYS A 53 -5.14 9.28 11.78
C CYS A 53 -6.53 9.60 11.25
N LEU A 54 -7.15 8.72 10.46
CA LEU A 54 -8.52 8.90 9.96
C LEU A 54 -9.56 8.95 11.09
N ILE A 55 -9.44 8.06 12.09
CA ILE A 55 -10.31 8.12 13.28
C ILE A 55 -10.23 9.48 13.97
N LYS A 56 -9.01 10.03 14.13
CA LYS A 56 -8.80 11.34 14.77
C LYS A 56 -9.41 12.50 14.00
N LEU A 57 -9.58 12.33 12.68
CA LEU A 57 -10.23 13.31 11.81
C LEU A 57 -11.76 13.14 11.78
N GLY A 58 -12.31 12.14 12.48
CA GLY A 58 -13.74 11.86 12.50
C GLY A 58 -14.28 11.28 11.20
N THR A 59 -13.41 10.84 10.28
CA THR A 59 -13.80 10.44 8.93
C THR A 59 -14.29 9.00 8.82
N THR A 60 -14.11 8.16 9.84
CA THR A 60 -14.49 6.74 9.82
C THR A 60 -14.72 6.18 11.23
N ARG A 61 -15.64 5.20 11.34
CA ARG A 61 -15.92 4.40 12.54
C ARG A 61 -15.52 2.92 12.39
N GLU A 62 -14.89 2.57 11.27
CA GLU A 62 -14.38 1.22 10.99
C GLU A 62 -13.31 0.81 12.01
N LYS A 63 -13.01 -0.49 12.15
CA LYS A 63 -12.01 -0.99 13.13
C LYS A 63 -10.59 -1.10 12.57
N TYR A 64 -10.46 -1.23 11.26
CA TYR A 64 -9.19 -1.41 10.55
C TYR A 64 -9.26 -0.73 9.18
N LEU A 65 -8.12 -0.31 8.65
CA LEU A 65 -8.00 0.13 7.26
C LEU A 65 -7.14 -0.89 6.51
N ILE A 66 -7.79 -1.66 5.65
CA ILE A 66 -7.15 -2.61 4.75
C ILE A 66 -7.28 -2.04 3.34
N ILE A 67 -6.16 -1.96 2.63
CA ILE A 67 -6.12 -1.56 1.22
C ILE A 67 -5.63 -2.74 0.40
N ASN A 68 -6.42 -3.10 -0.60
CA ASN A 68 -6.06 -4.08 -1.61
C ASN A 68 -5.84 -3.34 -2.93
N ILE A 69 -4.63 -3.44 -3.47
CA ILE A 69 -4.31 -2.92 -4.80
C ILE A 69 -4.24 -4.12 -5.73
N ILE A 70 -5.11 -4.14 -6.73
CA ILE A 70 -5.16 -5.19 -7.75
C ILE A 70 -4.66 -4.59 -9.06
N TYR A 71 -3.68 -5.25 -9.67
CA TYR A 71 -3.04 -4.81 -10.91
C TYR A 71 -3.03 -5.95 -11.92
N LEU A 72 -3.93 -5.82 -12.90
CA LEU A 72 -4.20 -6.83 -13.92
C LEU A 72 -3.41 -6.58 -15.21
N TYR A 73 -3.20 -5.32 -15.60
CA TYR A 73 -2.49 -4.93 -16.83
C TYR A 73 -0.97 -4.98 -16.74
#